data_AF-A0A1I8IIX5-F1
#
_entry.id   AF-A0A1I8IIX5-F1
#
_cell.length_a   1.000
_cell.length_b   1.000
_cell.length_c   1.000
_cell.angle_alpha   90.00
_cell.angle_beta   90.00
_cell.angle_gamma   90.00
#
_symmetry.space_group_name_H-M   'P 1'
#
loop_
_entity.id
_entity.type
_entity.pdbx_description
1 polymer ?
#
loop_
_entity_poly.entity_id
_entity_poly.type
_entity_poly.pdbx_seq_one_letter_code
_entity_poly.pdbx_strand_id
1 'polypeptide(L)'
;AWCRALRDCNLTLESNGIVVVSISGRRQADLASLLSVYAPDTDGVLALAGELCQSADAHLVARESPGGEFETVLFSAAGRPQIWPAGGLPATAGFTGLGFMALSTRLGAADQQGCLAAIVEDGLGVICSRQDMWSLLQSLNEAEDFVLPLDWLFLHDRREPMRSSSIRFVWRHLPGE
;
A
#
# COMPACT_ATOMS: atom_id res chain seq x y z
N ALA A 1 -7.26 11.17 14.95
CA ALA A 1 -6.46 10.99 13.73
C ALA A 1 -7.17 11.74 12.60
N TRP A 2 -6.49 12.67 11.93
CA TRP A 2 -7.08 13.42 10.82
C TRP A 2 -6.82 12.63 9.53
N CYS A 3 -7.79 11.85 9.06
CA CYS A 3 -7.71 11.21 7.75
C CYS A 3 -7.93 12.28 6.66
N ARG A 4 -6.84 12.85 6.14
CA ARG A 4 -6.89 13.68 4.94
C ARG A 4 -6.57 12.79 3.74
N ALA A 5 -7.54 12.60 2.85
CA ALA A 5 -7.36 11.80 1.64
C ALA A 5 -6.48 12.56 0.64
N LEU A 6 -5.31 12.02 0.31
CA LEU A 6 -4.49 12.51 -0.78
C LEU A 6 -5.14 12.06 -2.10
N ARG A 7 -5.64 13.01 -2.89
CA ARG A 7 -6.24 12.71 -4.20
C ARG A 7 -5.18 12.35 -5.22
N ASP A 8 -5.56 11.70 -6.32
CA ASP A 8 -4.68 11.28 -7.41
C ASP A 8 -3.53 10.35 -6.96
N CYS A 9 -3.80 9.54 -5.94
CA CYS A 9 -2.91 8.53 -5.37
C CYS A 9 -3.43 7.13 -5.68
N ASN A 10 -2.69 6.35 -6.49
CA ASN A 10 -3.06 4.98 -6.84
C ASN A 10 -2.13 3.99 -6.14
N LEU A 11 -2.69 2.90 -5.63
CA LEU A 11 -1.90 1.80 -5.05
C LEU A 11 -2.15 0.54 -5.86
N THR A 12 -1.08 -0.11 -6.29
CA THR A 12 -1.17 -1.36 -7.06
C THR A 12 -0.17 -2.40 -6.56
N LEU A 13 -0.58 -3.67 -6.55
CA LEU A 13 0.25 -4.83 -6.31
C LEU A 13 0.49 -5.56 -7.63
N GLU A 14 1.76 -5.68 -8.01
CA GLU A 14 2.23 -6.43 -9.18
C GLU A 14 2.35 -7.93 -8.88
N SER A 15 2.25 -8.75 -9.94
CA SER A 15 2.38 -10.22 -9.85
C SER A 15 3.72 -10.72 -9.30
N ASN A 16 4.78 -9.92 -9.38
CA ASN A 16 6.11 -10.20 -8.84
C ASN A 16 6.23 -9.83 -7.33
N GLY A 17 5.16 -9.32 -6.72
CA GLY A 17 5.13 -8.91 -5.31
C GLY A 17 5.59 -7.48 -5.08
N ILE A 18 5.77 -6.65 -6.09
CA ILE A 18 6.08 -5.22 -5.91
C ILE A 18 4.78 -4.46 -5.67
N VAL A 19 4.74 -3.65 -4.62
CA VAL A 19 3.68 -2.67 -4.41
C VAL A 19 4.14 -1.33 -4.97
N VAL A 20 3.31 -0.67 -5.75
CA VAL A 20 3.57 0.67 -6.29
C VAL A 20 2.55 1.64 -5.72
N VAL A 21 3.03 2.70 -5.08
CA VAL A 21 2.28 3.86 -4.64
C VAL A 21 2.58 4.99 -5.61
N SER A 22 1.61 5.34 -6.43
CA SER A 22 1.79 6.31 -7.51
C SER A 22 1.07 7.61 -7.20
N ILE A 23 1.85 8.69 -7.02
CA ILE A 23 1.37 10.00 -6.57
C ILE A 23 1.53 11.01 -7.71
N SER A 24 0.50 11.79 -8.01
CA SER A 24 0.63 12.88 -9.00
C SER A 24 1.53 14.00 -8.48
N GLY A 25 2.43 14.53 -9.32
CA GLY A 25 3.27 15.69 -9.02
C GLY A 25 2.48 16.92 -8.58
N ARG A 26 1.24 17.10 -9.08
CA ARG A 26 0.33 18.19 -8.66
C ARG A 26 0.01 18.17 -7.17
N ARG A 27 0.19 17.02 -6.52
CA ARG A 27 -0.13 16.80 -5.10
C ARG A 27 1.05 17.05 -4.18
N GLN A 28 2.22 17.43 -4.71
CA GLN A 28 3.41 17.70 -3.90
C GLN A 28 3.12 18.74 -2.80
N ALA A 29 2.50 19.88 -3.15
CA ALA A 29 2.19 20.93 -2.17
C ALA A 29 1.17 20.46 -1.13
N ASP A 30 0.15 19.70 -1.54
CA ASP A 30 -0.85 19.11 -0.65
C ASP A 30 -0.17 18.16 0.35
N LEU A 31 0.67 17.25 -0.16
CA LEU A 31 1.39 16.27 0.66
C LEU A 31 2.39 16.94 1.60
N ALA A 32 3.18 17.90 1.14
CA ALA A 32 4.10 18.66 1.99
C ALA A 32 3.36 19.37 3.15
N SER A 33 2.17 19.93 2.88
CA SER A 33 1.32 20.51 3.92
C SER A 33 0.84 19.45 4.92
N LEU A 34 0.45 18.26 4.46
CA LEU A 34 0.07 17.14 5.33
C LEU A 34 1.24 16.66 6.20
N LEU A 35 2.42 16.52 5.60
CA LEU A 35 3.61 16.03 6.30
C LEU A 35 4.17 17.07 7.29
N SER A 36 3.96 18.36 7.06
CA SER A 36 4.42 19.43 7.97
C SER A 36 3.82 19.36 9.37
N VAL A 37 2.66 18.72 9.52
CA VAL A 37 1.99 18.51 10.82
C VAL A 37 2.14 17.08 11.34
N TYR A 38 2.82 16.21 10.60
CA TYR A 38 3.10 14.84 10.99
C TYR A 38 4.43 14.76 11.75
N ALA A 39 4.40 14.17 12.93
CA ALA A 39 5.57 13.92 13.75
C ALA A 39 5.81 12.41 13.88
N PRO A 40 6.84 11.85 13.20
CA PRO A 40 7.10 10.40 13.19
C PRO A 40 7.28 9.82 14.59
N ASP A 41 7.87 10.60 15.50
CA ASP A 41 8.17 10.20 16.87
C ASP A 41 6.91 10.04 17.74
N THR A 42 5.83 10.77 17.43
CA THR A 42 4.59 10.76 18.22
C THR A 42 3.45 10.05 17.52
N ASP A 43 3.30 10.24 16.21
CA ASP A 43 2.15 9.76 15.44
C ASP A 43 2.30 8.30 15.04
N GLY A 44 3.53 7.89 14.67
CA GLY A 44 3.92 6.49 14.47
C GLY A 44 3.15 5.70 13.38
N VAL A 45 2.22 6.34 12.67
CA VAL A 45 1.40 5.75 11.60
C VAL A 45 1.17 6.75 10.47
N LEU A 46 1.60 6.39 9.25
CA LEU A 46 1.24 7.07 8.01
C LEU A 46 0.16 6.24 7.29
N ALA A 47 -0.99 6.84 7.01
CA ALA A 47 -2.06 6.18 6.25
C ALA A 47 -2.34 6.91 4.95
N LEU A 48 -2.47 6.14 3.87
CA LEU A 48 -2.76 6.60 2.51
C LEU A 48 -4.02 5.89 2.03
N ALA A 49 -5.01 6.68 1.57
CA ALA A 49 -6.14 6.13 0.84
C ALA A 49 -5.74 5.93 -0.62
N GLY A 50 -6.13 4.78 -1.19
CA GLY A 50 -5.99 4.50 -2.61
C GLY A 50 -7.23 4.89 -3.38
N GLU A 51 -7.03 5.54 -4.52
CA GLU A 51 -8.08 5.77 -5.48
C GLU A 51 -8.22 4.58 -6.44
N LEU A 52 -9.37 4.54 -7.12
CA LEU A 52 -9.64 3.55 -8.14
C LEU A 52 -8.63 3.68 -9.31
N CYS A 53 -7.63 2.81 -9.31
CA CYS A 53 -6.64 2.70 -10.36
C CYS A 53 -7.27 2.13 -11.65
N GLN A 54 -7.52 3.00 -12.64
CA GLN A 54 -8.16 2.62 -13.92
C GLN A 54 -7.30 1.72 -14.81
N SER A 55 -5.99 1.71 -14.60
CA SER A 55 -5.05 0.87 -15.35
C SER A 55 -4.84 -0.51 -14.72
N ALA A 56 -5.45 -0.79 -13.56
CA ALA A 56 -5.36 -2.09 -12.92
C ALA A 56 -6.32 -3.09 -13.58
N ASP A 57 -5.89 -4.34 -13.72
CA ASP A 57 -6.70 -5.43 -14.29
C ASP A 57 -7.79 -5.90 -13.32
N ALA A 58 -7.55 -5.64 -12.04
CA ALA A 58 -8.43 -5.99 -10.94
C ALA A 58 -8.22 -5.07 -9.73
N HIS A 59 -9.15 -5.11 -8.78
CA HIS A 59 -9.07 -4.42 -7.49
C HIS A 59 -9.37 -5.39 -6.35
N LEU A 60 -8.69 -5.21 -5.22
CA LEU A 60 -9.11 -5.84 -3.98
C LEU A 60 -10.38 -5.17 -3.46
N VAL A 61 -11.26 -5.97 -2.87
CA VAL A 61 -12.49 -5.52 -2.24
C VAL A 61 -12.65 -6.27 -0.93
N ALA A 62 -12.95 -5.53 0.13
CA ALA A 62 -13.37 -6.10 1.40
C ALA A 62 -14.85 -6.48 1.29
N ARG A 63 -15.17 -7.77 1.40
CA ARG A 63 -16.54 -8.26 1.36
C ARG A 63 -16.94 -8.74 2.75
N GLU A 64 -17.98 -8.14 3.31
CA GLU A 64 -18.62 -8.68 4.51
C GLU A 64 -19.36 -9.97 4.17
N SER A 65 -19.03 -11.05 4.88
CA SER A 65 -19.72 -12.33 4.82
C SER A 65 -21.05 -12.26 5.57
N PRO A 66 -22.01 -13.17 5.32
CA PRO A 66 -23.27 -13.22 6.07
C PRO A 66 -23.10 -13.39 7.59
N GLY A 67 -21.93 -13.81 8.06
CA GLY A 67 -21.59 -13.93 9.48
C GLY A 67 -21.01 -12.66 10.11
N GLY A 68 -20.82 -11.58 9.34
CA GLY A 68 -20.22 -10.32 9.79
C GLY A 68 -18.68 -10.28 9.75
N GLU A 69 -18.04 -11.36 9.30
CA GLU A 69 -16.58 -11.40 9.08
C GLU A 69 -16.23 -10.82 7.70
N PHE A 70 -15.10 -10.12 7.59
CA PHE A 70 -14.62 -9.57 6.32
C PHE A 70 -13.69 -10.54 5.58
N GLU A 71 -13.90 -10.64 4.28
CA GLU A 71 -13.10 -11.46 3.37
C GLU A 71 -12.49 -10.59 2.27
N THR A 72 -11.22 -10.83 1.94
CA THR A 72 -10.56 -10.19 0.79
C THR A 72 -10.97 -10.90 -0.50
N VAL A 73 -11.63 -10.19 -1.41
CA VAL A 73 -12.00 -10.70 -2.73
C VAL A 73 -11.40 -9.86 -3.85
N LEU A 74 -11.25 -10.46 -5.04
CA LEU A 74 -10.75 -9.78 -6.23
C LEU A 74 -11.90 -9.41 -7.17
N PHE A 75 -12.00 -8.15 -7.54
CA PHE A 75 -12.91 -7.67 -8.58
C PHE A 75 -12.15 -7.39 -9.87
N SER A 76 -12.28 -8.25 -10.88
CA SER A 76 -11.58 -8.09 -12.16
C SER A 76 -12.41 -7.33 -13.21
N ALA A 77 -11.73 -6.49 -14.00
CA ALA A 77 -12.31 -5.79 -15.15
C ALA A 77 -12.85 -6.75 -16.23
N ALA A 78 -12.36 -8.01 -16.28
CA ALA A 78 -12.85 -9.05 -17.18
C ALA A 78 -14.22 -9.65 -16.79
N GLY A 79 -14.89 -9.07 -15.79
CA GLY A 79 -16.34 -9.23 -15.60
C GLY A 79 -16.78 -10.37 -14.69
N ARG A 80 -15.89 -10.97 -13.89
CA ARG A 80 -16.29 -11.89 -12.82
C ARG A 80 -15.47 -11.61 -11.54
N PRO A 81 -16.13 -11.27 -10.41
CA PRO A 81 -15.48 -11.29 -9.10
C PRO A 81 -14.93 -12.69 -8.85
N GLN A 82 -13.66 -12.78 -8.49
CA GLN A 82 -13.01 -14.02 -8.10
C GLN A 82 -12.65 -13.92 -6.63
N ILE A 83 -12.94 -14.96 -5.85
CA ILE A 83 -12.35 -15.08 -4.52
C ILE A 83 -10.84 -15.21 -4.74
N TRP A 84 -10.06 -14.45 -3.97
CA TRP A 84 -8.60 -14.50 -4.07
C TRP A 84 -8.14 -15.97 -3.92
N PRO A 85 -7.35 -16.52 -4.86
CA PRO A 85 -7.01 -17.93 -4.82
C PRO A 85 -6.14 -18.22 -3.59
N ALA A 86 -6.47 -19.31 -2.89
CA ALA A 86 -5.64 -19.84 -1.82
C ALA A 86 -4.20 -20.05 -2.33
N GLY A 87 -3.23 -19.36 -1.73
CA GLY A 87 -1.79 -19.57 -1.99
C GLY A 87 -1.10 -18.61 -2.97
N GLY A 88 -1.73 -17.56 -3.52
CA GLY A 88 -0.98 -16.61 -4.33
C GLY A 88 -1.74 -15.47 -4.99
N LEU A 89 -1.01 -14.62 -5.72
CA LEU A 89 -1.58 -13.58 -6.58
C LEU A 89 -2.44 -14.24 -7.67
N PRO A 90 -3.60 -13.67 -8.03
CA PRO A 90 -4.39 -14.17 -9.14
C PRO A 90 -3.54 -14.17 -10.40
N ALA A 91 -3.31 -15.34 -10.99
CA ALA A 91 -2.50 -15.50 -12.20
C ALA A 91 -3.02 -14.72 -13.41
N THR A 92 -4.26 -14.20 -13.33
CA THR A 92 -4.96 -13.46 -14.38
C THR A 92 -4.87 -11.94 -14.25
N ALA A 93 -4.31 -11.40 -13.15
CA ALA A 93 -4.14 -9.96 -12.97
C ALA A 93 -2.65 -9.62 -12.99
N GLY A 94 -2.22 -8.82 -13.98
CA GLY A 94 -0.86 -8.27 -14.01
C GLY A 94 -0.68 -7.22 -12.89
N PHE A 95 -1.72 -6.41 -12.69
CA PHE A 95 -1.79 -5.35 -11.68
C PHE A 95 -3.10 -5.41 -10.90
N THR A 96 -3.01 -5.46 -9.57
CA THR A 96 -4.17 -5.41 -8.67
C THR A 96 -4.19 -4.10 -7.89
N GLY A 97 -5.25 -3.31 -7.99
CA GLY A 97 -5.44 -2.11 -7.19
C GLY A 97 -5.76 -2.40 -5.73
N LEU A 98 -5.30 -1.52 -4.83
CA LEU A 98 -5.50 -1.59 -3.38
C LEU A 98 -6.28 -0.35 -2.90
N GLY A 99 -7.15 -0.53 -1.91
CA GLY A 99 -7.99 0.53 -1.35
C GLY A 99 -7.27 1.44 -0.36
N PHE A 100 -6.23 0.96 0.34
CA PHE A 100 -5.44 1.77 1.26
C PHE A 100 -4.06 1.18 1.54
N MET A 101 -3.20 1.99 2.17
CA MET A 101 -1.97 1.55 2.83
C MET A 101 -1.84 2.22 4.19
N ALA A 102 -1.46 1.46 5.21
CA ALA A 102 -1.12 1.98 6.52
C ALA A 102 0.27 1.51 6.92
N LEU A 103 1.22 2.44 7.05
CA LEU A 103 2.58 2.17 7.51
C LEU A 103 2.72 2.55 8.97
N SER A 104 3.22 1.64 9.80
CA SER A 104 3.49 1.91 11.21
C SER A 104 4.94 1.64 11.59
N THR A 105 5.44 2.44 12.53
CA THR A 105 6.73 2.23 13.19
C THR A 105 6.61 1.48 14.53
N ARG A 106 5.38 1.16 14.96
CA ARG A 106 5.11 0.53 16.26
C ARG A 106 4.73 -0.94 16.06
N LEU A 107 5.74 -1.81 16.14
CA LEU A 107 5.51 -3.23 16.39
C LEU A 107 4.94 -3.42 17.79
N GLY A 108 3.68 -3.85 17.86
CA GLY A 108 3.11 -4.42 19.07
C GLY A 108 3.64 -5.84 19.33
N ALA A 109 4.97 -6.02 19.44
CA ALA A 109 5.66 -7.16 20.04
C ALA A 109 7.17 -6.96 19.84
N ALA A 110 7.94 -7.15 20.91
CA ALA A 110 9.27 -6.57 21.10
C ALA A 110 10.44 -7.14 20.27
N ASP A 111 10.25 -8.05 19.30
CA ASP A 111 11.36 -8.84 18.75
C ASP A 111 11.36 -9.05 17.22
N GLN A 112 10.51 -8.37 16.43
CA GLN A 112 10.60 -8.48 14.97
C GLN A 112 11.52 -7.39 14.40
N GLN A 113 12.71 -7.80 13.97
CA GLN A 113 13.58 -7.00 13.11
C GLN A 113 13.14 -7.18 11.66
N GLY A 114 12.85 -6.06 10.98
CA GLY A 114 12.59 -6.05 9.53
C GLY A 114 11.42 -5.17 9.11
N CYS A 115 11.29 -4.97 7.80
CA CYS A 115 10.16 -4.32 7.17
C CYS A 115 9.17 -5.38 6.64
N LEU A 116 7.96 -5.36 7.18
CA LEU A 116 6.92 -6.36 6.96
C LEU A 116 5.71 -5.73 6.32
N ALA A 117 5.08 -6.42 5.40
CA ALA A 117 3.80 -6.01 4.84
C ALA A 117 2.82 -7.17 4.78
N ALA A 118 1.53 -6.88 4.92
CA ALA A 118 0.46 -7.85 4.82
C ALA A 118 -0.74 -7.24 4.10
N ILE A 119 -1.40 -8.04 3.26
CA ILE A 119 -2.71 -7.67 2.73
C ILE A 119 -3.73 -7.79 3.87
N VAL A 120 -4.44 -6.69 4.12
CA VAL A 120 -5.49 -6.59 5.15
C VAL A 120 -6.73 -6.08 4.45
N GLU A 121 -7.76 -6.92 4.38
CA GLU A 121 -9.00 -6.62 3.66
C GLU A 121 -8.72 -6.20 2.20
N ASP A 122 -8.96 -4.95 1.82
CA ASP A 122 -8.68 -4.40 0.49
C ASP A 122 -7.38 -3.57 0.41
N GLY A 123 -6.61 -3.48 1.48
CA GLY A 123 -5.43 -2.64 1.57
C GLY A 123 -4.16 -3.38 2.01
N LEU A 124 -3.16 -2.57 2.35
CA LEU A 124 -1.84 -3.04 2.80
C LEU A 124 -1.52 -2.48 4.18
N GLY A 125 -1.32 -3.36 5.16
CA GLY A 125 -0.66 -3.02 6.42
C GLY A 125 0.84 -3.18 6.28
N VAL A 126 1.61 -2.17 6.69
CA VAL A 126 3.08 -2.18 6.65
C VAL A 126 3.63 -1.82 8.02
N ILE A 127 4.66 -2.53 8.41
CA ILE A 127 5.45 -2.28 9.60
C ILE A 127 6.88 -2.04 9.12
N CYS A 128 7.47 -0.91 9.50
CA CYS A 128 8.84 -0.55 9.11
C CYS A 128 9.59 0.05 10.29
N SER A 129 10.91 0.20 10.13
CA SER A 129 11.70 0.88 11.15
C SER A 129 11.37 2.38 11.18
N ARG A 130 11.68 3.05 12.30
CA ARG A 130 11.57 4.52 12.36
C ARG A 130 12.47 5.21 11.33
N GLN A 131 13.63 4.64 11.07
CA GLN A 131 14.57 5.16 10.09
C GLN A 131 14.00 5.09 8.68
N ASP A 132 13.40 3.97 8.30
CA ASP A 132 12.76 3.81 6.99
C ASP A 132 11.58 4.77 6.82
N MET A 133 10.74 4.90 7.86
CA MET A 133 9.65 5.88 7.88
C MET A 133 10.18 7.30 7.70
N TRP A 134 11.25 7.66 8.38
CA TRP A 134 11.84 9.00 8.27
C TRP A 134 12.39 9.26 6.86
N SER A 135 13.14 8.32 6.29
CA SER A 135 13.65 8.40 4.92
C SER A 135 12.51 8.52 3.90
N LEU A 136 11.45 7.72 4.05
CA LEU A 136 10.26 7.79 3.19
C LEU A 136 9.64 9.19 3.24
N LEU A 137 9.42 9.73 4.44
CA LEU A 137 8.79 11.04 4.60
C LEU A 137 9.64 12.16 4.03
N GLN A 138 10.96 12.07 4.17
CA GLN A 138 11.88 13.01 3.54
C GLN A 138 11.73 12.97 2.01
N SER A 139 11.82 11.79 1.40
CA SER A 139 11.66 11.65 -0.06
C SER A 139 10.29 12.12 -0.55
N LEU A 140 9.21 11.82 0.18
CA LEU A 140 7.87 12.32 -0.15
C LEU A 140 7.79 13.86 -0.07
N ASN A 141 8.48 14.49 0.89
CA ASN A 141 8.52 15.94 1.00
C ASN A 141 9.35 16.60 -0.12
N GLU A 142 10.39 15.92 -0.58
CA GLU A 142 11.28 16.37 -1.67
C GLU A 142 10.75 16.01 -3.08
N ALA A 143 9.62 15.31 -3.16
CA ALA A 143 9.06 14.72 -4.38
C ALA A 143 10.03 13.80 -5.13
N GLU A 144 10.78 13.01 -4.39
CA GLU A 144 11.68 12.00 -4.92
C GLU A 144 11.07 10.60 -4.84
N ASP A 145 11.34 9.79 -5.86
CA ASP A 145 10.98 8.38 -5.85
C ASP A 145 11.71 7.65 -4.72
N PHE A 146 11.00 6.74 -4.04
CA PHE A 146 11.54 6.01 -2.91
C PHE A 146 11.22 4.52 -3.00
N VAL A 147 12.18 3.68 -2.62
CA VAL A 147 11.99 2.22 -2.56
C VAL A 147 12.18 1.75 -1.13
N LEU A 148 11.10 1.24 -0.54
CA LEU A 148 11.13 0.57 0.76
C LEU A 148 11.28 -0.95 0.53
N PRO A 149 12.45 -1.54 0.81
CA PRO A 149 12.62 -2.99 0.73
C PRO A 149 11.73 -3.69 1.77
N LEU A 150 11.12 -4.81 1.37
CA LEU A 150 10.34 -5.66 2.27
C LEU A 150 11.08 -6.97 2.52
N ASP A 151 11.28 -7.29 3.79
CA ASP A 151 11.79 -8.59 4.21
C ASP A 151 10.75 -9.67 3.91
N TRP A 152 9.50 -9.41 4.32
CA TRP A 152 8.37 -10.31 4.12
C TRP A 152 7.12 -9.55 3.65
N LEU A 153 6.51 -10.06 2.58
CA LEU A 153 5.15 -9.71 2.16
C LEU A 153 4.23 -10.92 2.35
N PHE A 154 3.29 -10.80 3.28
CA PHE A 154 2.25 -11.77 3.56
C PHE A 154 1.04 -11.49 2.66
N LEU A 155 0.82 -12.39 1.70
CA LEU A 155 -0.40 -12.40 0.91
C LEU A 155 -1.48 -13.20 1.64
N HIS A 156 -2.75 -12.87 1.35
CA HIS A 156 -3.89 -13.63 1.85
C HIS A 156 -3.68 -15.13 1.60
N ASP A 157 -3.70 -15.92 2.69
CA ASP A 157 -3.59 -17.38 2.69
C ASP A 157 -2.24 -18.00 2.26
N ARG A 158 -1.13 -17.24 2.28
CA ARG A 158 0.21 -17.85 2.18
C ARG A 158 0.75 -18.27 3.54
N ARG A 159 1.00 -19.59 3.68
CA ARG A 159 1.79 -20.14 4.81
C ARG A 159 3.24 -19.64 4.82
N GLU A 160 3.78 -19.22 3.67
CA GLU A 160 5.14 -18.68 3.53
C GLU A 160 5.12 -17.29 2.89
N PRO A 161 5.75 -16.27 3.51
CA PRO A 161 5.79 -14.93 2.96
C PRO A 161 6.57 -14.86 1.64
N MET A 162 6.20 -13.93 0.77
CA MET A 162 7.07 -13.53 -0.33
C MET A 162 8.32 -12.83 0.22
N ARG A 163 9.49 -13.31 -0.20
CA ARG A 163 10.79 -12.70 0.10
C ARG A 163 11.26 -11.88 -1.10
N SER A 164 12.09 -10.86 -0.86
CA SER A 164 12.63 -9.97 -1.90
C SER A 164 11.55 -9.14 -2.61
N SER A 165 10.60 -8.62 -1.83
CA SER A 165 9.57 -7.69 -2.28
C SER A 165 9.97 -6.24 -1.96
N SER A 166 9.23 -5.26 -2.48
CA SER A 166 9.44 -3.84 -2.16
C SER A 166 8.15 -3.04 -2.35
N ILE A 167 8.09 -1.90 -1.67
CA ILE A 167 7.11 -0.85 -1.94
C ILE A 167 7.84 0.28 -2.64
N ARG A 168 7.36 0.67 -3.83
CA ARG A 168 7.89 1.77 -4.64
C ARG A 168 6.94 2.95 -4.59
N PHE A 169 7.41 4.06 -4.06
CA PHE A 169 6.73 5.34 -4.11
C PHE A 169 7.24 6.08 -5.34
N VAL A 170 6.33 6.39 -6.26
CA VAL A 170 6.67 6.96 -7.58
C VAL A 170 5.89 8.24 -7.82
N TRP A 171 6.60 9.32 -8.11
CA TRP A 171 6.02 10.58 -8.53
C TRP A 171 5.74 10.57 -10.03
N ARG A 172 4.48 10.78 -10.40
CA ARG A 172 4.05 10.94 -11.79
C ARG A 172 4.06 12.42 -12.13
N HIS A 173 5.05 12.82 -12.90
CA HIS A 173 5.05 14.11 -13.58
C HIS A 173 4.48 13.93 -14.98
N LEU A 174 3.29 14.45 -15.23
CA LEU A 174 2.74 14.47 -16.58
C LEU A 174 3.34 15.64 -17.37
N PRO A 175 3.54 15.50 -18.70
CA PRO A 175 3.96 16.63 -19.52
C PRO A 175 3.00 17.81 -19.38
N GLY A 176 3.49 18.96 -18.92
CA GLY A 176 2.70 20.18 -18.69
C GLY A 176 2.26 20.40 -17.25
N GLU A 177 2.76 19.60 -16.30
CA GLU A 177 2.84 19.92 -14.87
C GLU A 177 4.09 20.72 -14.52
#